data_AF-A0A8X6S0Q7-F1
#
_entry.id   AF-A0A8X6S0Q7-F1
#
_cell.length_a   1.000
_cell.length_b   1.000
_cell.length_c   1.000
_cell.angle_alpha   90.00
_cell.angle_beta   90.00
_cell.angle_gamma   90.00
#
_symmetry.space_group_name_H-M   'P 1'
#
loop_
_entity.id
_entity.type
_entity.pdbx_description
1 polymer ?
#
loop_
_entity_poly.entity_id
_entity_poly.type
_entity_poly.pdbx_seq_one_letter_code
_entity_poly.pdbx_strand_id
1 'polypeptide(L)'
;MIFAKTLLYSEVPKFYTWIASTKFQRRKQGKAVEGHTNLYSSDALGRLYTVHPNNTECFYLRLLLINIRGPISSQDLRTVNGQLCATYRQACQELNLLENDAHWDTALADASNTARPQQICTLFVTILTTCFPSNPKDLWEKYKDYMSEDILHRLRSANQNPDIQFTPNAYNEALT
;
A
#
# COMPACT_ATOMS: atom_id res chain seq x y z
N MET A 1 -16.26 24.29 10.50
CA MET A 1 -15.47 23.27 11.25
C MET A 1 -13.98 23.45 10.95
N ILE A 2 -13.32 24.44 11.57
CA ILE A 2 -11.88 24.70 11.31
C ILE A 2 -11.00 23.73 12.11
N PHE A 3 -11.28 23.57 13.40
CA PHE A 3 -10.49 22.71 14.29
C PHE A 3 -10.45 21.23 13.88
N ALA A 4 -11.57 20.64 13.41
CA ALA A 4 -11.56 19.24 12.97
C ALA A 4 -10.57 18.99 11.81
N LYS A 5 -10.31 20.00 10.97
CA LYS A 5 -9.38 19.88 9.85
C LYS A 5 -7.91 19.78 10.29
N THR A 6 -7.61 20.13 11.55
CA THR A 6 -6.25 20.05 12.07
C THR A 6 -5.95 18.70 12.72
N LEU A 7 -6.91 17.77 12.76
CA LEU A 7 -6.79 16.50 13.47
C LEU A 7 -6.51 15.34 12.51
N LEU A 8 -5.66 14.41 12.94
CA LEU A 8 -5.62 13.07 12.38
C LEU A 8 -6.89 12.30 12.77
N TYR A 9 -7.25 11.28 12.00
CA TYR A 9 -8.43 10.46 12.31
C TYR A 9 -8.37 9.85 13.73
N SER A 10 -7.19 9.40 14.15
CA SER A 10 -6.95 8.85 15.50
C SER A 10 -7.13 9.87 16.64
N GLU A 11 -7.01 11.16 16.34
CA GLU A 11 -7.16 12.26 17.31
C GLU A 11 -8.60 12.72 17.43
N VAL A 12 -9.49 12.43 16.47
CA VAL A 12 -10.88 12.89 16.48
C VAL A 12 -11.62 12.49 17.76
N PRO A 13 -11.54 11.24 18.27
CA PRO A 13 -12.25 10.84 19.49
C PRO A 13 -11.82 11.57 20.76
N LYS A 14 -10.62 12.18 20.77
CA LYS A 14 -10.14 13.01 21.88
C LYS A 14 -10.97 14.27 22.06
N PHE A 15 -11.48 14.85 20.97
CA PHE A 15 -12.19 16.13 20.97
C PHE A 15 -13.66 16.02 20.59
N TYR A 16 -14.03 14.94 19.91
CA TYR A 16 -15.37 14.69 19.42
C TYR A 16 -15.90 13.36 19.96
N THR A 17 -17.23 13.29 20.12
CA THR A 17 -17.94 12.08 20.48
C THR A 17 -19.06 11.83 19.47
N TRP A 18 -19.33 10.56 19.21
CA TRP A 18 -20.49 10.14 18.43
C TRP A 18 -21.74 10.21 19.31
N ILE A 19 -22.82 10.83 18.84
CA ILE A 19 -24.10 10.86 19.55
C ILE A 19 -25.15 10.15 18.68
N ALA A 20 -25.72 9.09 19.26
CA ALA A 20 -26.92 8.37 18.82
C ALA A 20 -27.19 8.46 17.30
N SER A 21 -26.24 7.89 16.54
CA SER A 21 -26.33 7.40 15.16
C SER A 21 -26.30 8.36 13.96
N THR A 22 -26.07 9.68 14.09
CA THR A 22 -25.95 10.53 12.87
C THR A 22 -24.85 11.59 12.85
N LYS A 23 -24.26 11.96 13.99
CA LYS A 23 -23.28 13.06 13.98
C LYS A 23 -22.23 12.98 15.06
N PHE A 24 -21.03 13.42 14.69
CA PHE A 24 -19.99 13.82 15.63
C PHE A 24 -20.35 15.17 16.26
N GLN A 25 -20.21 15.26 17.57
CA GLN A 25 -20.27 16.53 18.30
C GLN A 25 -18.99 16.75 19.09
N ARG A 26 -18.62 18.02 19.26
CA ARG A 26 -17.55 18.40 20.18
C ARG A 26 -17.90 17.91 21.59
N ARG A 27 -16.88 17.45 22.30
CA ARG A 27 -17.02 17.12 23.72
C ARG A 27 -17.37 18.39 24.50
N LYS A 28 -18.24 18.22 25.50
CA LYS A 28 -18.68 19.27 26.42
C LYS A 28 -18.07 19.15 27.82
N GLN A 29 -17.24 18.13 28.03
CA GLN A 29 -16.61 17.79 29.31
C GLN A 29 -15.18 17.31 29.07
N GLY A 30 -14.32 17.50 30.06
CA GLY A 30 -12.90 17.16 30.03
C GLY A 30 -11.98 18.37 30.24
N LYS A 31 -10.73 18.28 29.79
CA LYS A 31 -9.76 19.39 29.88
C LYS A 31 -10.06 20.42 28.79
N ALA A 32 -10.27 21.68 29.17
CA ALA A 32 -10.46 22.78 28.22
C ALA A 32 -9.26 22.90 27.27
N VAL A 33 -9.52 23.11 26.00
CA VAL A 33 -8.49 23.28 24.97
C VAL A 33 -8.14 24.77 24.88
N GLU A 34 -6.86 25.09 25.12
CA GLU A 34 -6.38 26.47 25.04
C GLU A 34 -6.65 27.09 23.66
N GLY A 35 -7.00 28.38 23.66
CA GLY A 35 -7.36 29.12 22.44
C GLY A 35 -8.71 28.73 21.81
N HIS A 36 -9.49 27.82 22.39
CA HIS A 36 -10.77 27.38 21.83
C HIS A 36 -11.92 27.43 22.83
N THR A 37 -12.85 28.37 22.63
CA THR A 37 -14.07 28.46 23.46
C THR A 37 -14.96 27.23 23.28
N ASN A 38 -15.44 26.67 24.39
CA ASN A 38 -16.34 25.50 24.42
C ASN A 38 -15.79 24.25 23.69
N LEU A 39 -14.47 24.05 23.73
CA LEU A 39 -13.82 22.83 23.24
C LEU A 39 -13.10 22.13 24.39
N TYR A 40 -13.38 20.84 24.53
CA TYR A 40 -12.83 20.01 25.59
C TYR A 40 -12.17 18.78 25.00
N SER A 41 -11.17 18.27 25.72
CA SER A 41 -10.43 17.04 25.38
C SER A 41 -10.56 16.01 26.49
N SER A 42 -10.52 14.72 26.13
CA SER A 42 -10.49 13.60 27.07
C SER A 42 -9.39 12.61 26.71
N ASP A 43 -9.14 11.62 27.56
CA ASP A 43 -8.16 10.55 27.30
C ASP A 43 -8.70 9.45 26.34
N ALA A 44 -9.66 9.81 25.49
CA ALA A 44 -10.28 8.87 24.56
C ALA A 44 -9.30 8.56 23.42
N LEU A 45 -8.97 7.28 23.26
CA LEU A 45 -8.09 6.79 22.21
C LEU A 45 -8.90 6.40 20.98
N GLY A 46 -8.54 6.95 19.82
CA GLY A 46 -9.08 6.51 18.55
C GLY A 46 -8.56 5.13 18.19
N ARG A 47 -9.47 4.18 17.98
CA ARG A 47 -9.14 2.83 17.52
C ARG A 47 -9.39 2.73 16.02
N LEU A 48 -8.34 2.44 15.27
CA LEU A 48 -8.42 1.95 13.90
C LEU A 48 -8.17 0.45 13.94
N TYR A 49 -9.05 -0.32 13.31
CA TYR A 49 -8.88 -1.77 13.22
C TYR A 49 -7.54 -2.12 12.58
N THR A 50 -6.95 -3.22 13.03
CA THR A 50 -5.82 -3.83 12.33
C THR A 50 -6.34 -4.35 11.00
N VAL A 51 -5.72 -3.90 9.91
CA VAL A 51 -6.05 -4.35 8.56
C VAL A 51 -4.88 -5.16 8.04
N HIS A 52 -5.15 -6.38 7.60
CA HIS A 52 -4.15 -7.23 6.97
C HIS A 52 -3.76 -6.64 5.59
N PRO A 53 -2.48 -6.61 5.19
CA PRO A 53 -2.04 -6.07 3.90
C PRO A 53 -2.75 -6.67 2.68
N ASN A 54 -3.14 -7.96 2.73
CA ASN A 54 -3.95 -8.60 1.67
C ASN A 54 -5.29 -7.89 1.40
N ASN A 55 -5.84 -7.15 2.36
CA ASN A 55 -6.94 -6.23 2.10
C ASN A 55 -6.35 -4.88 1.66
N THR A 56 -5.85 -4.85 0.43
CA THR A 56 -5.04 -3.77 -0.13
C THR A 56 -5.73 -2.41 -0.03
N GLU A 57 -6.98 -2.30 -0.49
CA GLU A 57 -7.76 -1.06 -0.42
C GLU A 57 -7.91 -0.54 1.01
N CYS A 58 -8.32 -1.39 1.96
CA CYS A 58 -8.46 -0.98 3.36
C CYS A 58 -7.11 -0.66 4.02
N PHE A 59 -6.03 -1.34 3.62
CA PHE A 59 -4.69 -1.11 4.13
C PHE A 59 -4.21 0.30 3.76
N TYR A 60 -4.29 0.66 2.47
CA TYR A 60 -3.89 1.99 2.01
C TYR A 60 -4.81 3.09 2.54
N LEU A 61 -6.12 2.84 2.60
CA LEU A 61 -7.06 3.77 3.24
C LEU A 61 -6.68 4.05 4.71
N ARG A 62 -6.38 3.00 5.48
CA ARG A 62 -5.94 3.14 6.87
C ARG A 62 -4.66 3.94 6.96
N LEU A 63 -3.69 3.68 6.08
CA LEU A 63 -2.42 4.40 6.03
C LEU A 63 -2.62 5.90 5.77
N LEU A 64 -3.54 6.27 4.88
CA LEU A 64 -3.90 7.67 4.65
C LEU A 64 -4.60 8.29 5.86
N LEU A 65 -5.54 7.58 6.49
CA LEU A 65 -6.30 8.10 7.66
C LEU A 65 -5.40 8.41 8.87
N ILE A 66 -4.27 7.71 9.03
CA ILE A 66 -3.32 7.97 10.10
C ILE A 66 -2.29 9.06 9.78
N ASN A 67 -2.12 9.42 8.50
CA ASN A 67 -1.10 10.40 8.06
C ASN A 67 -1.69 11.72 7.56
N ILE A 68 -2.95 11.74 7.09
CA ILE A 68 -3.61 12.93 6.56
C ILE A 68 -4.49 13.58 7.63
N ARG A 69 -4.31 14.90 7.81
CA ARG A 69 -5.11 15.71 8.73
C ARG A 69 -6.37 16.22 8.05
N GLY A 70 -7.50 16.09 8.73
CA GLY A 70 -8.74 16.74 8.36
C GLY A 70 -9.44 16.32 7.06
N PRO A 71 -9.29 15.08 6.53
CA PRO A 71 -10.01 14.70 5.32
C PRO A 71 -11.52 14.74 5.57
N ILE A 72 -12.29 15.36 4.67
CA ILE A 72 -13.76 15.40 4.76
C ILE A 72 -14.45 14.51 3.73
N SER A 73 -13.69 13.92 2.81
CA SER A 73 -14.21 13.02 1.78
C SER A 73 -13.18 11.96 1.37
N SER A 74 -13.62 10.93 0.65
CA SER A 74 -12.73 9.96 0.00
C SER A 74 -11.84 10.60 -1.08
N GLN A 75 -12.32 11.67 -1.72
CA GLN A 75 -11.52 12.42 -2.71
C GLN A 75 -10.41 13.21 -2.03
N ASP A 76 -10.67 13.81 -0.87
CA ASP A 76 -9.66 14.53 -0.10
C ASP A 76 -8.51 13.61 0.30
N LEU A 77 -8.82 12.39 0.75
CA LEU A 77 -7.81 11.38 1.10
C LEU A 77 -6.91 11.01 -0.09
N ARG A 78 -7.42 11.10 -1.32
CA ARG A 78 -6.68 10.80 -2.54
C ARG A 78 -6.09 12.05 -3.20
N THR A 79 -6.29 13.23 -2.64
CA THR A 79 -5.76 14.47 -3.22
C THR A 79 -4.44 14.81 -2.58
N VAL A 80 -3.35 14.68 -3.34
CA VAL A 80 -1.99 14.97 -2.89
C VAL A 80 -1.46 16.14 -3.72
N ASN A 81 -0.94 17.19 -3.08
CA ASN A 81 -0.43 18.39 -3.75
C ASN A 81 -1.41 19.03 -4.77
N GLY A 82 -2.71 18.94 -4.50
CA GLY A 82 -3.76 19.48 -5.38
C GLY A 82 -4.13 18.58 -6.58
N GLN A 83 -3.51 17.41 -6.73
CA GLN A 83 -3.86 16.43 -7.75
C GLN A 83 -4.59 15.24 -7.15
N LEU A 84 -5.69 14.82 -7.80
CA LEU A 84 -6.47 13.67 -7.39
C LEU A 84 -5.85 12.38 -7.94
N CYS A 85 -5.38 11.51 -7.04
CA CYS A 85 -4.91 10.17 -7.38
C CYS A 85 -6.07 9.23 -7.70
N ALA A 86 -5.83 8.28 -8.60
CA ALA A 86 -6.84 7.29 -9.00
C ALA A 86 -7.19 6.32 -7.86
N THR A 87 -6.20 5.93 -7.05
CA THR A 87 -6.35 4.94 -5.96
C THR A 87 -5.76 5.45 -4.65
N TYR A 88 -6.16 4.86 -3.52
CA TYR A 88 -5.53 5.15 -2.22
C TYR A 88 -4.05 4.78 -2.20
N ARG A 89 -3.67 3.68 -2.87
CA ARG A 89 -2.28 3.27 -3.03
C ARG A 89 -1.44 4.36 -3.69
N GLN A 90 -1.92 4.91 -4.81
CA GLN A 90 -1.21 5.98 -5.51
C GLN A 90 -1.05 7.22 -4.63
N ALA A 91 -2.08 7.60 -3.85
CA ALA A 91 -1.95 8.69 -2.88
C ALA A 91 -0.88 8.40 -1.81
N CYS A 92 -0.80 7.15 -1.30
CA CYS A 92 0.27 6.75 -0.38
C CYS A 92 1.66 6.84 -1.03
N GLN A 93 1.79 6.49 -2.31
CA GLN A 93 3.05 6.60 -3.05
C GLN A 93 3.51 8.06 -3.17
N GLU A 94 2.62 8.95 -3.61
CA GLU A 94 2.91 10.39 -3.74
C GLU A 94 3.27 11.04 -2.39
N LEU A 95 2.72 10.53 -1.29
CA LEU A 95 3.04 10.95 0.08
C LEU A 95 4.29 10.27 0.66
N ASN A 96 4.98 9.40 -0.09
CA ASN A 96 6.11 8.62 0.37
C ASN A 96 5.83 7.80 1.64
N LEU A 97 4.60 7.27 1.75
CA LEU A 97 4.19 6.43 2.89
C LEU A 97 4.51 4.94 2.68
N LEU A 98 4.94 4.57 1.48
CA LEU A 98 5.28 3.19 1.12
C LEU A 98 6.80 3.04 0.95
N GLU A 99 7.29 1.82 1.11
CA GLU A 99 8.72 1.53 0.95
C GLU A 99 9.18 1.74 -0.50
N ASN A 100 10.41 2.24 -0.64
CA ASN A 100 11.02 2.39 -1.96
C ASN A 100 11.42 1.01 -2.51
N ASP A 101 10.82 0.61 -3.63
CA ASP A 101 11.11 -0.67 -4.30
C ASP A 101 12.51 -0.76 -4.90
N ALA A 102 13.31 0.32 -4.87
CA ALA A 102 14.67 0.32 -5.40
C ALA A 102 15.54 -0.82 -4.83
N HIS A 103 15.34 -1.18 -3.56
CA HIS A 103 16.06 -2.30 -2.94
C HIS A 103 15.63 -3.66 -3.51
N TRP A 104 14.33 -3.83 -3.80
CA TRP A 104 13.78 -5.05 -4.41
C TRP A 104 14.20 -5.17 -5.88
N ASP A 105 14.22 -4.03 -6.58
CA ASP A 105 14.70 -3.96 -7.95
C ASP A 105 16.17 -4.36 -8.04
N THR A 106 17.02 -3.79 -7.19
CA THR A 106 18.45 -4.13 -7.13
C THR A 106 18.66 -5.61 -6.79
N ALA A 107 17.94 -6.13 -5.79
CA ALA A 107 18.06 -7.53 -5.39
C ALA A 107 17.65 -8.51 -6.52
N LEU A 108 16.59 -8.21 -7.26
CA LEU A 108 16.15 -9.03 -8.39
C LEU A 108 17.08 -8.88 -9.60
N ALA A 109 17.65 -7.69 -9.83
CA ALA A 109 18.67 -7.48 -10.86
C ALA A 109 19.96 -8.26 -10.55
N ASP A 110 20.41 -8.30 -9.31
CA ASP A 110 21.58 -9.08 -8.92
C ASP A 110 21.29 -10.58 -9.07
N ALA A 111 20.10 -11.02 -8.65
CA ALA A 111 19.66 -12.40 -8.79
C ALA A 111 19.55 -12.83 -10.26
N SER A 112 19.08 -11.96 -11.17
CA SER A 112 18.98 -12.29 -12.59
C SER A 112 20.35 -12.52 -13.25
N ASN A 113 21.42 -11.96 -12.69
CA ASN A 113 22.78 -12.17 -13.18
C ASN A 113 23.51 -13.35 -12.52
N THR A 114 23.06 -13.81 -11.35
CA THR A 114 23.85 -14.73 -10.51
C THR A 114 23.12 -16.01 -10.07
N ALA A 115 21.79 -16.04 -10.15
CA ALA A 115 20.97 -17.11 -9.62
C ALA A 115 20.22 -17.87 -10.72
N ARG A 116 19.72 -19.05 -10.37
CA ARG A 116 18.87 -19.86 -11.26
C ARG A 116 17.43 -19.32 -11.27
N PRO A 117 16.65 -19.54 -12.35
CA PRO A 117 15.26 -19.06 -12.46
C PRO A 117 14.40 -19.34 -11.23
N GLN A 118 14.43 -20.58 -10.72
CA GLN A 118 13.67 -20.98 -9.52
C GLN A 118 14.06 -20.21 -8.24
N GLN A 119 15.34 -19.82 -8.10
CA GLN A 119 15.79 -18.99 -6.98
C GLN A 119 15.28 -17.56 -7.10
N ILE A 120 15.22 -17.03 -8.33
CA ILE A 120 14.65 -15.70 -8.62
C ILE A 120 13.13 -15.71 -8.30
N CYS A 121 12.39 -16.77 -8.69
CA CYS A 121 10.98 -16.93 -8.32
C CYS A 121 10.80 -16.96 -6.79
N THR A 122 11.64 -17.72 -6.09
CA THR A 122 11.58 -17.82 -4.62
C THR A 122 11.83 -16.47 -3.95
N LEU A 123 12.81 -15.70 -4.46
CA LEU A 123 13.09 -14.34 -3.98
C LEU A 123 11.89 -13.42 -4.23
N PHE A 124 11.30 -13.46 -5.42
CA PHE A 124 10.12 -12.68 -5.75
C PHE A 124 8.93 -13.01 -4.83
N VAL A 125 8.61 -14.29 -4.63
CA VAL A 125 7.56 -14.73 -3.69
C VAL A 125 7.84 -14.27 -2.26
N THR A 126 9.10 -14.32 -1.82
CA THR A 126 9.51 -13.81 -0.51
C THR A 126 9.23 -12.32 -0.40
N ILE A 127 9.67 -11.52 -1.38
CA ILE A 127 9.39 -10.08 -1.41
C ILE A 127 7.88 -9.81 -1.34
N LEU A 128 7.07 -10.52 -2.13
CA LEU A 128 5.61 -10.36 -2.12
C LEU A 128 4.97 -10.67 -0.77
N THR A 129 5.44 -11.71 -0.09
CA THR A 129 4.79 -12.24 1.13
C THR A 129 5.28 -11.61 2.42
N THR A 130 6.52 -11.12 2.45
CA THR A 130 7.16 -10.59 3.67
C THR A 130 7.40 -9.09 3.63
N CYS A 131 7.69 -8.54 2.44
CA CYS A 131 8.09 -7.14 2.29
C CYS A 131 6.96 -6.24 1.79
N PHE A 132 5.91 -6.81 1.17
CA PHE A 132 4.75 -6.07 0.65
C PHE A 132 5.17 -4.89 -0.24
N PRO A 133 5.86 -5.15 -1.36
CA PRO A 133 6.47 -4.11 -2.17
C PRO A 133 5.44 -3.07 -2.63
N SER A 134 5.98 -1.88 -2.86
CA SER A 134 5.40 -0.77 -3.58
C SER A 134 4.47 -1.21 -4.69
N ASN A 135 5.11 -1.73 -5.73
CA ASN A 135 4.59 -2.12 -7.02
C ASN A 135 5.04 -3.52 -7.43
N PRO A 136 4.38 -4.57 -6.90
CA PRO A 136 4.72 -5.94 -7.25
C PRO A 136 4.54 -6.24 -8.73
N LYS A 137 3.61 -5.54 -9.41
CA LYS A 137 3.34 -5.72 -10.83
C LYS A 137 4.51 -5.24 -11.68
N ASP A 138 5.05 -4.06 -11.39
CA ASP A 138 6.19 -3.54 -12.16
C ASP A 138 7.44 -4.42 -11.96
N LEU A 139 7.67 -4.91 -10.74
CA LEU A 139 8.73 -5.89 -10.46
C LEU A 139 8.52 -7.18 -11.28
N TRP A 140 7.30 -7.72 -11.28
CA TRP A 140 6.97 -8.90 -12.09
C TRP A 140 7.23 -8.68 -13.58
N GLU A 141 6.69 -7.60 -14.16
CA GLU A 141 6.84 -7.32 -15.59
C GLU A 141 8.31 -7.18 -16.00
N LYS A 142 9.15 -6.65 -15.12
CA LYS A 142 10.58 -6.47 -15.36
C LYS A 142 11.39 -7.77 -15.29
N TYR A 143 11.00 -8.72 -14.42
CA TYR A 143 11.83 -9.92 -14.13
C TYR A 143 11.21 -11.27 -14.54
N LYS A 144 9.97 -11.30 -15.03
CA LYS A 144 9.25 -12.55 -15.40
C LYS A 144 9.98 -13.43 -16.43
N ASP A 145 10.74 -12.83 -17.34
CA ASP A 145 11.50 -13.57 -18.36
C ASP A 145 12.64 -14.37 -17.73
N TYR A 146 13.39 -13.76 -16.80
CA TYR A 146 14.45 -14.43 -16.06
C TYR A 146 13.91 -15.54 -15.14
N MET A 147 12.72 -15.33 -14.59
CA MET A 147 12.02 -16.34 -13.77
C MET A 147 11.53 -17.54 -14.58
N SER A 148 11.33 -17.37 -15.89
CA SER A 148 10.73 -18.38 -16.78
C SER A 148 11.74 -18.96 -17.79
N GLU A 149 13.02 -18.65 -17.64
CA GLU A 149 14.06 -18.99 -18.62
C GLU A 149 14.22 -20.51 -18.79
N ASP A 150 14.13 -21.26 -17.70
CA ASP A 150 14.22 -22.72 -17.70
C ASP A 150 13.03 -23.37 -18.43
N ILE A 151 11.82 -22.81 -18.28
CA ILE A 151 10.63 -23.24 -18.99
C ILE A 151 10.80 -23.00 -20.49
N LEU A 152 11.30 -21.82 -20.89
CA LEU A 152 11.59 -21.52 -22.28
C LEU A 152 12.63 -22.48 -22.86
N HIS A 153 13.69 -22.76 -22.11
CA HIS A 153 14.74 -23.71 -22.51
C HIS A 153 14.19 -25.13 -22.69
N ARG A 154 13.30 -25.57 -21.79
CA ARG A 154 12.62 -26.87 -21.88
C ARG A 154 11.71 -26.95 -23.11
N LEU A 155 10.96 -25.89 -23.41
CA LEU A 155 10.08 -25.81 -24.59
C LEU A 155 10.88 -25.85 -25.90
N ARG A 156 12.00 -25.12 -25.98
CA ARG A 156 12.89 -25.13 -27.15
C ARG A 156 13.49 -26.52 -27.38
N SER A 157 13.95 -27.16 -26.31
CA SER A 157 14.51 -28.52 -26.36
C SER A 157 13.47 -29.56 -26.79
N ALA A 158 12.26 -29.50 -26.25
CA ALA A 158 11.19 -30.46 -26.56
C ALA A 158 10.68 -30.36 -28.01
N ASN A 159 10.63 -29.15 -28.57
CA ASN A 159 10.13 -28.90 -29.93
C ASN A 159 11.24 -28.84 -31.00
N GLN A 160 12.52 -28.96 -30.60
CA GLN A 160 13.69 -28.77 -31.47
C GLN A 160 13.65 -27.46 -32.27
N ASN A 161 13.08 -26.40 -31.68
CA ASN A 161 12.89 -25.11 -32.34
C ASN A 161 13.48 -24.00 -31.46
N PRO A 162 14.61 -23.38 -31.87
CA PRO A 162 15.24 -22.31 -31.10
C PRO A 162 14.45 -20.99 -31.14
N ASP A 163 13.57 -20.80 -32.11
CA ASP A 163 12.84 -19.53 -32.33
C ASP A 163 11.60 -19.38 -31.43
N ILE A 164 11.32 -20.36 -30.57
CA ILE A 164 10.24 -20.26 -29.58
C ILE A 164 10.52 -19.07 -28.65
N GLN A 165 9.50 -18.21 -28.51
CA GLN A 165 9.49 -17.05 -27.63
C GLN A 165 8.71 -17.35 -26.34
N PHE A 166 8.84 -16.47 -25.35
CA PHE A 166 8.02 -16.57 -24.15
C PHE A 166 6.53 -16.51 -24.49
N THR A 167 5.75 -17.35 -23.82
CA THR A 167 4.29 -17.39 -23.96
C THR A 167 3.63 -17.08 -22.61
N PRO A 168 2.37 -16.59 -22.60
CA PRO A 168 1.64 -16.38 -21.35
C PRO A 168 1.59 -17.62 -20.45
N ASN A 169 1.51 -18.82 -21.04
CA ASN A 169 1.54 -20.07 -20.29
C ASN A 169 2.90 -20.32 -19.62
N ALA A 170 4.02 -19.95 -20.26
CA ALA A 170 5.34 -20.10 -19.65
C ALA A 170 5.47 -19.23 -18.39
N TYR A 171 4.93 -18.01 -18.40
CA TYR A 171 4.92 -17.14 -17.24
C TYR A 171 4.03 -17.65 -16.11
N ASN A 172 2.88 -18.23 -16.44
CA ASN A 172 1.99 -18.82 -15.43
C ASN A 172 2.65 -20.04 -14.76
N GLU A 173 3.38 -20.84 -15.53
CA GLU A 173 4.08 -22.02 -15.00
C GLU A 173 5.22 -21.64 -14.05
N ALA A 174 5.90 -20.51 -14.28
CA ALA A 174 6.96 -20.02 -13.40
C ALA A 174 6.47 -19.64 -11.98
N LEU A 175 5.16 -19.46 -11.80
CA LEU A 175 4.51 -19.10 -10.54
C LEU A 175 3.76 -20.27 -9.87
N THR A 176 3.83 -21.49 -10.43
CA THR A 176 3.25 -22.73 -9.87
C THR A 176 4.28 -23.59 -9.18
#